data_AF-A0A329RCK2-F1
#
_entry.id   AF-A0A329RCK2-F1
#
_cell.length_a   1.000
_cell.length_b   1.000
_cell.length_c   1.000
_cell.angle_alpha   90.00
_cell.angle_beta   90.00
_cell.angle_gamma   90.00
#
_symmetry.space_group_name_H-M   'P 1'
#
loop_
_entity.id
_entity.type
_entity.pdbx_description
1 polymer ?
#
loop_
_entity_poly.entity_id
_entity_poly.type
_entity_poly.pdbx_seq_one_letter_code
_entity_poly.pdbx_strand_id
1 'polypeptide(L)'
;MTGERQGQHGLIPMIVFINDGDSREFPFRLRRKQFPVQPAFAMTINKAQGQTVQNLGLYLSTPCFSHGQLYVALLRVTSRSNFKALIEYPQLEEEDGVYTDNIVYRQIFE
;
A
#
# COMPACT_ATOMS: atom_id res chain seq x y z
N MET A 1 -1.20 4.24 22.47
CA MET A 1 -2.14 3.44 21.64
C MET A 1 -3.55 3.82 22.03
N THR A 2 -4.36 4.25 21.06
CA THR A 2 -5.78 4.58 21.26
C THR A 2 -6.62 3.32 20.95
N GLY A 3 -7.74 3.13 21.64
CA GLY A 3 -8.64 1.97 21.45
C GLY A 3 -9.18 1.41 22.77
N GLU A 4 -10.08 0.41 22.68
CA GLU A 4 -10.80 -0.14 23.85
C GLU A 4 -9.91 -0.66 24.99
N ARG A 5 -8.66 -1.03 24.70
CA ARG A 5 -7.67 -1.50 25.70
C ARG A 5 -6.57 -0.48 26.01
N GLN A 6 -6.84 0.80 25.80
CA GLN A 6 -5.92 1.87 26.15
C GLN A 6 -5.58 1.82 27.65
N GLY A 7 -4.28 1.87 27.97
CA GLY A 7 -3.78 1.78 29.35
C GLY A 7 -3.57 0.36 29.88
N GLN A 8 -3.96 -0.68 29.13
CA GLN A 8 -3.71 -2.08 29.50
C GLN A 8 -2.39 -2.58 28.90
N HIS A 9 -1.63 -3.37 29.67
CA HIS A 9 -0.41 -4.01 29.19
C HIS A 9 -0.75 -5.25 28.35
N GLY A 10 -0.32 -5.25 27.09
CA GLY A 10 -0.39 -6.41 26.19
C GLY A 10 1.00 -6.81 25.73
N LEU A 11 1.33 -8.11 25.78
CA LEU A 11 2.57 -8.64 25.23
C LEU A 11 2.35 -9.01 23.76
N ILE A 12 3.15 -8.42 22.87
CA ILE A 12 3.16 -8.77 21.45
C ILE A 12 4.35 -9.71 21.21
N PRO A 13 4.15 -10.94 20.72
CA PRO A 13 5.26 -11.84 20.45
C PRO A 13 6.11 -11.34 19.27
N MET A 14 7.43 -11.44 19.39
CA MET A 14 8.35 -11.17 18.28
C MET A 14 8.36 -12.36 17.31
N ILE A 15 8.22 -12.07 16.02
CA ILE A 15 8.37 -13.07 14.96
C ILE A 15 9.83 -13.14 14.54
N VAL A 16 10.35 -14.37 14.38
CA VAL A 16 11.67 -14.64 13.83
C VAL A 16 11.48 -15.24 12.44
N PHE A 17 11.98 -14.54 11.42
CA PHE A 17 12.09 -15.03 10.05
C PHE A 17 13.53 -15.48 9.79
N ILE A 18 13.72 -16.68 9.27
CA ILE A 18 15.02 -17.22 8.87
C ILE A 18 14.90 -17.61 7.40
N ASN A 19 15.82 -17.12 6.58
CA ASN A 19 15.95 -17.58 5.21
C ASN A 19 16.78 -18.88 5.22
N ASP A 20 16.08 -20.03 5.27
CA ASP A 20 16.66 -21.38 5.19
C ASP A 20 16.58 -21.95 3.76
N GLY A 21 16.51 -21.08 2.74
CA GLY A 21 16.47 -21.47 1.33
C GLY A 21 17.76 -22.17 0.87
N ASP A 22 17.68 -22.86 -0.28
CA ASP A 22 18.78 -23.61 -0.87
C ASP A 22 20.05 -22.74 -0.89
N SER A 23 21.13 -23.22 -0.26
CA SER A 23 22.39 -22.49 0.00
C SER A 23 23.11 -21.96 -1.26
N ARG A 24 22.49 -22.14 -2.43
CA ARG A 24 22.92 -21.64 -3.74
C ARG A 24 22.51 -20.18 -3.99
N GLU A 25 21.47 -19.67 -3.33
CA GLU A 25 20.98 -18.29 -3.57
C GLU A 25 21.69 -17.22 -2.75
N PHE A 26 22.13 -17.52 -1.52
CA PHE A 26 22.81 -16.56 -0.65
C PHE A 26 23.96 -17.21 0.14
N PRO A 27 25.15 -16.57 0.22
CA PRO A 27 26.29 -17.12 0.96
C PRO A 27 26.17 -16.96 2.49
N PHE A 28 25.01 -16.52 3.01
CA PHE A 28 24.78 -16.28 4.44
C PHE A 28 23.32 -16.56 4.82
N ARG A 29 23.10 -16.88 6.10
CA ARG A 29 21.75 -17.02 6.68
C ARG A 29 21.24 -15.69 7.21
N LEU A 30 20.14 -15.19 6.64
CA LEU A 30 19.47 -13.98 7.14
C LEU A 30 18.45 -14.36 8.22
N ARG A 31 18.62 -13.81 9.43
CA ARG A 31 17.66 -13.91 10.54
C ARG A 31 17.10 -12.54 10.88
N ARG A 32 15.80 -12.35 10.73
CA ARG A 32 15.08 -11.11 11.08
C ARG A 32 14.15 -11.36 12.26
N LYS A 33 14.38 -10.71 13.40
CA LYS A 33 13.49 -10.74 14.58
C LYS A 33 12.81 -9.40 14.73
N GLN A 34 11.48 -9.37 14.68
CA GLN A 34 10.71 -8.12 14.70
C GLN A 34 9.32 -8.32 15.32
N PHE A 35 8.78 -7.28 15.95
CA PHE A 35 7.37 -7.27 16.35
C PHE A 35 6.49 -7.13 15.10
N PRO A 36 5.41 -7.90 14.96
CA PRO A 36 4.49 -7.83 13.83
C PRO A 36 3.58 -6.59 13.89
N VAL A 37 4.18 -5.41 14.04
CA VAL A 37 3.50 -4.12 14.08
C VAL A 37 4.21 -3.17 13.13
N GLN A 38 3.42 -2.43 12.37
CA GLN A 38 3.91 -1.35 11.53
C GLN A 38 3.00 -0.14 11.75
N PRO A 39 3.55 1.07 12.02
CA PRO A 39 2.73 2.28 12.03
C PRO A 39 2.15 2.49 10.62
N ALA A 40 0.82 2.58 10.52
CA ALA A 40 0.11 2.57 9.25
C ALA A 40 -0.83 3.78 9.13
N PHE A 41 -0.31 5.00 9.33
CA PHE A 41 -1.06 6.22 8.99
C PHE A 41 -1.21 6.38 7.47
N ALA A 42 -0.15 6.02 6.73
CA ALA A 42 -0.16 5.89 5.28
C ALA A 42 0.49 4.55 4.90
N MET A 43 0.01 3.97 3.79
CA MET A 43 0.55 2.73 3.23
C MET A 43 0.72 2.87 1.73
N THR A 44 1.69 2.15 1.18
CA THR A 44 1.87 2.13 -0.29
C THR A 44 0.76 1.32 -0.94
N ILE A 45 0.42 1.64 -2.20
CA ILE A 45 -0.61 0.94 -2.99
C ILE A 45 -0.38 -0.57 -2.99
N ASN A 46 0.87 -1.00 -3.21
CA ASN A 46 1.25 -2.41 -3.22
C ASN A 46 1.01 -3.11 -1.87
N LYS A 47 1.15 -2.39 -0.75
CA LYS A 47 0.87 -2.93 0.59
C LYS A 47 -0.62 -2.97 0.90
N ALA A 48 -1.41 -2.05 0.34
CA ALA A 48 -2.86 -2.02 0.47
C ALA A 48 -3.56 -3.11 -0.37
N GLN A 49 -2.85 -3.77 -1.29
CA GLN A 49 -3.43 -4.82 -2.14
C GLN A 49 -4.05 -5.94 -1.29
N GLY A 50 -5.31 -6.27 -1.57
CA GLY A 50 -6.06 -7.29 -0.84
C GLY A 50 -6.72 -6.79 0.46
N GLN A 51 -6.57 -5.52 0.80
CA GLN A 51 -7.26 -4.91 1.94
C GLN A 51 -8.49 -4.11 1.46
N THR A 52 -9.48 -3.95 2.34
CA THR A 52 -10.62 -3.05 2.14
C THR A 52 -10.58 -2.00 3.25
N VAL A 53 -10.66 -0.73 2.87
CA VAL A 53 -10.65 0.42 3.79
C VAL A 53 -11.95 1.20 3.68
N GLN A 54 -12.42 1.74 4.80
CA GLN A 54 -13.67 2.49 4.84
C GLN A 54 -13.54 3.89 4.20
N ASN A 55 -12.41 4.56 4.46
CA ASN A 55 -12.04 5.87 3.93
C ASN A 55 -10.64 5.78 3.33
N LEU A 56 -10.45 6.34 2.15
CA LEU A 56 -9.19 6.29 1.42
C LEU A 56 -8.78 7.69 0.96
N GLY A 57 -7.60 8.13 1.40
CA GLY A 57 -6.87 9.24 0.81
C GLY A 57 -5.75 8.70 -0.08
N LEU A 58 -5.81 8.97 -1.38
CA LEU A 58 -4.75 8.67 -2.32
C LEU A 58 -3.88 9.92 -2.51
N TYR A 59 -2.59 9.81 -2.21
CA TYR A 59 -1.63 10.87 -2.46
C TYR A 59 -0.63 10.41 -3.52
N LEU A 60 -0.55 11.16 -4.62
CA LEU A 60 0.35 10.91 -5.73
C LEU A 60 1.30 12.10 -5.87
N SER A 61 2.50 11.96 -5.30
CA SER A 61 3.61 12.88 -5.58
C SER A 61 4.26 12.61 -6.95
N THR A 62 4.09 11.40 -7.49
CA THR A 62 4.46 11.04 -8.86
C THR A 62 3.35 10.18 -9.46
N PRO A 63 3.19 10.17 -10.80
CA PRO A 63 2.28 9.24 -11.46
C PRO A 63 2.55 7.78 -11.08
N CYS A 64 1.51 6.93 -11.09
CA CYS A 64 1.70 5.49 -10.91
C CYS A 64 2.64 4.95 -11.99
N PHE A 65 3.57 4.08 -11.61
CA PHE A 65 4.65 3.61 -12.52
C PHE A 65 4.42 2.21 -13.06
N SER A 66 3.49 1.44 -12.49
CA SER A 66 3.21 0.08 -12.95
C SER A 66 1.75 -0.14 -13.30
N HIS A 67 1.54 -1.16 -14.13
CA HIS A 67 0.22 -1.56 -14.55
C HIS A 67 -0.71 -1.85 -13.36
N GLY A 68 -1.93 -1.32 -13.44
CA GLY A 68 -3.01 -1.64 -12.50
C GLY A 68 -2.86 -1.02 -11.10
N GLN A 69 -1.80 -0.26 -10.79
CA GLN A 69 -1.62 0.36 -9.47
C GLN A 69 -2.76 1.30 -9.10
N LEU A 70 -3.11 2.22 -10.01
CA LEU A 70 -4.19 3.17 -9.77
C LEU A 70 -5.52 2.44 -9.56
N TYR A 71 -5.77 1.39 -10.35
CA TYR A 71 -6.94 0.54 -10.21
C TYR A 71 -6.96 -0.20 -8.87
N VAL A 72 -5.83 -0.78 -8.45
CA VAL A 72 -5.69 -1.44 -7.14
C VAL A 72 -6.04 -0.46 -6.03
N ALA A 73 -5.53 0.77 -6.07
CA ALA A 73 -5.84 1.79 -5.08
C ALA A 73 -7.33 2.13 -5.03
N LEU A 74 -7.94 2.42 -6.19
CA LEU A 74 -9.37 2.78 -6.28
C LEU A 74 -10.30 1.66 -5.80
N LEU A 75 -9.93 0.40 -6.02
CA LEU A 75 -10.71 -0.74 -5.56
C LEU A 75 -10.63 -1.01 -4.06
N ARG A 76 -9.78 -0.31 -3.29
CA ARG A 76 -9.69 -0.55 -1.84
C ARG A 76 -10.87 0.06 -1.06
N VAL A 77 -11.64 0.96 -1.67
CA VAL A 77 -12.77 1.66 -1.04
C VAL A 77 -14.09 1.29 -1.71
N THR A 78 -15.15 1.17 -0.92
CA THR A 78 -16.46 0.69 -1.38
C THR A 78 -17.36 1.79 -1.96
N SER A 79 -17.17 3.04 -1.57
CA SER A 79 -17.95 4.19 -2.01
C SER A 79 -17.06 5.33 -2.49
N ARG A 80 -17.45 5.98 -3.59
CA ARG A 80 -16.78 7.16 -4.13
C ARG A 80 -16.78 8.33 -3.15
N SER A 81 -17.81 8.47 -2.30
CA SER A 81 -17.87 9.53 -1.28
C SER A 81 -16.72 9.49 -0.28
N ASN A 82 -16.17 8.29 -0.06
CA ASN A 82 -15.13 8.02 0.94
C ASN A 82 -13.72 8.01 0.32
N PHE A 83 -13.63 8.35 -0.97
CA PHE A 83 -12.38 8.47 -1.71
C PHE A 83 -12.02 9.94 -1.89
N LYS A 84 -10.77 10.28 -1.55
CA LYS A 84 -10.16 11.57 -1.87
C LYS A 84 -8.81 11.32 -2.51
N ALA A 85 -8.47 12.11 -3.53
CA ALA A 85 -7.18 12.06 -4.18
C ALA A 85 -6.51 13.44 -4.15
N LEU A 86 -5.21 13.45 -3.91
CA LEU A 86 -4.33 14.60 -4.08
C LEU A 86 -3.22 14.20 -5.06
N ILE A 87 -3.16 14.89 -6.19
CA ILE A 87 -2.13 14.71 -7.22
C ILE A 87 -1.27 15.97 -7.16
N GLU A 88 -0.03 15.85 -6.72
CA GLU A 88 0.83 17.02 -6.46
C GLU A 88 1.42 17.59 -7.76
N TYR A 89 1.75 16.71 -8.70
CA TYR A 89 2.28 17.07 -10.01
C TYR A 89 1.42 16.41 -11.09
N PRO A 90 0.26 16.99 -11.42
CA PRO A 90 -0.61 16.43 -12.43
C PRO A 90 -0.02 16.57 -13.83
N GLN A 91 -0.47 15.71 -14.73
CA GLN A 91 -0.06 15.79 -16.13
C GLN A 91 -0.86 16.82 -16.91
N LEU A 92 -2.11 16.99 -16.51
CA LEU A 92 -3.04 17.96 -17.06
C LEU A 92 -3.93 18.45 -15.91
N GLU A 93 -4.14 19.76 -15.89
CA GLU A 93 -5.02 20.43 -14.96
C GLU A 93 -5.88 21.41 -15.76
N GLU A 94 -7.19 21.15 -15.78
CA GLU A 94 -8.20 21.90 -16.52
C GLU A 94 -9.32 22.34 -15.56
N GLU A 95 -10.24 23.20 -16.02
CA GLU A 95 -11.40 23.61 -15.20
C GLU A 95 -12.24 22.42 -14.70
N ASP A 96 -12.29 21.35 -15.49
CA ASP A 96 -13.06 20.14 -15.18
C ASP A 96 -12.32 19.13 -14.26
N GLY A 97 -11.03 19.35 -13.97
CA GLY A 97 -10.32 18.57 -12.95
C GLY A 97 -8.82 18.33 -13.19
N VAL A 98 -8.30 17.40 -12.40
CA VAL A 98 -6.88 17.05 -12.31
C VAL A 98 -6.65 15.62 -12.81
N TYR A 99 -5.69 15.42 -13.72
CA TYR A 99 -5.49 14.16 -14.42
C TYR A 99 -4.09 13.56 -14.18
N THR A 100 -4.04 12.23 -14.15
CA THR A 100 -2.81 11.42 -14.06
C THR A 100 -2.90 10.23 -15.01
N ASP A 101 -1.74 9.77 -15.48
CA ASP A 101 -1.65 8.62 -16.36
C ASP A 101 -2.13 7.35 -15.69
N ASN A 102 -2.90 6.57 -16.45
CA ASN A 102 -3.23 5.21 -16.11
C ASN A 102 -2.37 4.26 -16.95
N ILE A 103 -1.39 3.62 -16.32
CA ILE A 103 -0.51 2.68 -17.01
C ILE A 103 -1.24 1.35 -17.24
N VAL A 104 -1.51 1.04 -18.52
CA VAL A 104 -2.22 -0.17 -18.94
C VAL A 104 -1.36 -1.00 -19.89
N TYR A 105 -0.98 -2.22 -19.50
CA TYR A 105 -0.29 -3.16 -20.39
C TYR A 105 -1.32 -3.91 -21.22
N ARG A 106 -1.23 -3.76 -22.55
CA ARG A 106 -2.19 -4.35 -23.50
C ARG A 106 -2.13 -5.87 -23.58
N GLN A 107 -0.98 -6.47 -23.24
CA GLN A 107 -0.73 -7.93 -23.27
C GLN A 107 -1.63 -8.75 -22.35
N ILE A 108 -2.41 -8.12 -21.46
CA ILE A 108 -3.32 -8.79 -20.53
C ILE A 108 -4.76 -8.88 -21.10
N PHE A 109 -5.02 -8.19 -22.22
CA PHE A 109 -6.33 -8.12 -22.88
C PHE A 109 -6.41 -8.90 -24.20
N GLU A 110 -5.33 -9.62 -24.55
CA GLU A 110 -5.25 -10.61 -25.65
C GLU A 110 -5.02 -12.00 -25.06
#